data_AF-A0A662VVC3-F1
#
_entry.id   AF-A0A662VVC3-F1
#
_cell.length_a   1.000
_cell.length_b   1.000
_cell.length_c   1.000
_cell.angle_alpha   90.00
_cell.angle_beta   90.00
_cell.angle_gamma   90.00
#
_symmetry.space_group_name_H-M   'P 1'
#
loop_
_entity.id
_entity.type
_entity.pdbx_description
1 polymer ?
#
loop_
_entity_poly.entity_id
_entity_poly.type
_entity_poly.pdbx_seq_one_letter_code
_entity_poly.pdbx_strand_id
1 'polypeptide(L)'
;MKEKEWTPEIPAEKVPIRIKEYLPKQEAKKEINEDGASAGKVHATRTSKSGAQPTEILSEKARRDIGREGEKYALYCILKEKLECFGFKIEDDITFEDLLGKYSSIILETDQGFKLQKNGNIVVEIIWLNKNGESGEHYDIKVIENGEEIFIEVKSTKEYGKAWFTMSKDQWKLMKEKGDKFYIYRVYGAGTEEVKLEKIPNPAKLWREGFIEAYPIGIEL
;
A
#
# COMPACT_ATOMS: atom_id res chain seq x y z
N MET A 1 16.24 -25.59 -9.69
CA MET A 1 15.93 -24.27 -10.30
C MET A 1 16.85 -23.25 -9.65
N LYS A 2 17.39 -22.27 -10.39
CA LYS A 2 18.22 -21.22 -9.78
C LYS A 2 17.30 -20.13 -9.25
N GLU A 3 17.37 -19.85 -7.96
CA GLU A 3 16.72 -18.69 -7.38
C GLU A 3 17.38 -17.42 -7.93
N LYS A 4 16.57 -16.41 -8.22
CA LYS A 4 17.02 -15.15 -8.80
C LYS A 4 17.07 -14.09 -7.71
N GLU A 5 18.23 -13.43 -7.58
CA GLU A 5 18.36 -12.23 -6.77
C GLU A 5 17.68 -11.04 -7.46
N TRP A 6 17.31 -10.04 -6.66
CA TRP A 6 16.63 -8.84 -7.13
C TRP A 6 17.27 -7.59 -6.54
N THR A 7 17.36 -6.57 -7.36
CA THR A 7 17.70 -5.20 -6.99
C THR A 7 16.74 -4.25 -7.73
N PRO A 8 16.34 -3.12 -7.14
CA PRO A 8 15.49 -2.16 -7.82
C PRO A 8 16.19 -1.62 -9.06
N GLU A 9 15.45 -1.44 -10.15
CA GLU A 9 15.90 -0.71 -11.33
C GLU A 9 16.02 0.78 -11.01
N ILE A 10 15.03 1.29 -10.27
CA ILE A 10 15.02 2.65 -9.72
C ILE A 10 14.61 2.58 -8.24
N PRO A 11 15.43 3.11 -7.31
CA PRO A 11 15.08 3.17 -5.90
C PRO A 11 13.85 4.05 -5.61
N ALA A 12 13.11 3.72 -4.56
CA ALA A 12 11.90 4.38 -4.09
C ALA A 12 12.12 5.88 -3.81
N GLU A 13 13.34 6.27 -3.42
CA GLU A 13 13.70 7.65 -3.15
C GLU A 13 13.66 8.54 -4.41
N LYS A 14 13.84 7.94 -5.59
CA LYS A 14 14.06 8.63 -6.87
C LYS A 14 12.87 8.57 -7.83
N VAL A 15 11.82 7.85 -7.47
CA VAL A 15 10.61 7.71 -8.29
C VAL A 15 9.55 8.72 -7.84
N PRO A 16 8.69 9.17 -8.77
CA PRO A 16 7.53 10.00 -8.43
C PRO A 16 6.60 9.35 -7.39
N ILE A 17 6.14 10.14 -6.42
CA ILE A 17 5.23 9.69 -5.37
C ILE A 17 3.77 9.77 -5.87
N ARG A 18 3.16 8.62 -6.17
CA ARG A 18 1.85 8.45 -6.79
C ARG A 18 0.92 7.60 -5.90
N ILE A 19 -0.18 8.20 -5.46
CA ILE A 19 -1.16 7.58 -4.56
C ILE A 19 -2.49 7.41 -5.29
N LYS A 20 -3.12 6.24 -5.15
CA LYS A 20 -4.50 5.99 -5.60
C LYS A 20 -5.31 5.41 -4.44
N GLU A 21 -6.51 5.95 -4.25
CA GLU A 21 -7.50 5.33 -3.36
C GLU A 21 -8.10 4.09 -4.04
N TYR A 22 -8.33 3.02 -3.27
CA TYR A 22 -9.03 1.84 -3.79
C TYR A 22 -10.48 2.20 -4.11
N LEU A 23 -10.89 1.96 -5.36
CA LEU A 23 -12.27 2.11 -5.82
C LEU A 23 -12.88 0.72 -6.07
N PRO A 24 -13.89 0.30 -5.27
CA PRO A 24 -14.53 -0.99 -5.46
C PRO A 24 -15.15 -1.13 -6.86
N LYS A 25 -14.94 -2.28 -7.50
CA LYS A 25 -15.46 -2.60 -8.86
C LYS A 25 -16.99 -2.50 -8.98
N GLN A 26 -17.73 -2.51 -7.87
CA GLN A 26 -19.20 -2.38 -7.85
C GLN A 26 -19.66 -0.92 -7.85
N GLU A 27 -18.85 0.03 -7.37
CA GLU A 27 -19.14 1.47 -7.39
C GLU A 27 -18.72 2.11 -8.72
N ALA A 28 -17.60 1.66 -9.31
CA ALA A 28 -17.17 2.06 -10.66
C ALA A 28 -18.18 1.71 -11.77
N LYS A 29 -19.14 0.79 -11.51
CA LYS A 29 -20.24 0.47 -12.42
C LYS A 29 -21.51 1.30 -12.18
N LYS A 30 -21.67 1.92 -11.01
CA LYS A 30 -22.82 2.79 -10.73
C LYS A 30 -22.65 4.15 -11.38
N GLU A 31 -21.45 4.72 -11.41
CA GLU A 31 -21.16 5.99 -12.09
C GLU A 31 -21.35 5.92 -13.61
N ILE A 32 -21.18 4.73 -14.22
CA ILE A 32 -21.39 4.53 -15.68
C ILE A 32 -22.89 4.38 -16.01
N ASN A 33 -23.73 4.06 -15.02
CA ASN A 33 -25.14 3.72 -15.25
C ASN A 33 -26.12 4.89 -15.03
N GLU A 34 -25.65 6.09 -14.64
CA GLU A 34 -26.52 7.27 -14.51
C GLU A 34 -26.71 8.05 -15.82
N ASP A 35 -25.88 7.81 -16.85
CA ASP A 35 -26.13 8.28 -18.22
C ASP A 35 -26.74 7.14 -19.05
N GLY A 36 -28.07 7.18 -19.17
CA GLY A 36 -28.89 6.04 -19.60
C GLY A 36 -28.72 5.55 -21.05
N ALA A 37 -28.91 4.24 -21.25
CA ALA A 37 -29.78 3.67 -22.29
C ALA A 37 -29.91 2.13 -22.17
N SER A 38 -31.17 1.70 -22.03
CA SER A 38 -31.83 0.44 -22.43
C SER A 38 -31.05 -0.78 -22.98
N ALA A 39 -31.32 -1.92 -22.31
CA ALA A 39 -31.58 -3.28 -22.81
C ALA A 39 -30.51 -4.08 -23.59
N GLY A 40 -30.17 -5.25 -23.03
CA GLY A 40 -29.58 -6.38 -23.76
C GLY A 40 -29.04 -7.48 -22.83
N LYS A 41 -29.85 -8.50 -22.52
CA LYS A 41 -29.38 -9.74 -21.91
C LYS A 41 -28.46 -10.47 -22.89
N VAL A 42 -27.18 -10.63 -22.55
CA VAL A 42 -26.31 -11.62 -23.20
C VAL A 42 -25.54 -12.41 -22.15
N HIS A 43 -25.85 -13.70 -22.11
CA HIS A 43 -25.13 -14.72 -21.36
C HIS A 43 -23.76 -14.90 -22.03
N ALA A 44 -22.67 -14.47 -21.37
CA ALA A 44 -21.30 -14.63 -21.88
C ALA A 44 -20.53 -15.60 -20.98
N THR A 45 -20.25 -16.75 -21.57
CA THR A 45 -19.53 -17.90 -21.04
C THR A 45 -18.16 -17.49 -20.49
N ARG A 46 -17.89 -17.86 -19.23
CA ARG A 46 -16.58 -17.77 -18.58
C ARG A 46 -15.55 -18.56 -19.39
N THR A 47 -14.62 -17.87 -20.05
CA THR A 47 -13.35 -18.47 -20.46
C THR A 47 -12.24 -17.91 -19.58
N SER A 48 -11.92 -18.66 -18.53
CA SER A 48 -10.70 -18.51 -17.75
C SER A 48 -9.51 -18.89 -18.63
N LYS A 49 -8.89 -17.91 -19.30
CA LYS A 49 -7.55 -18.08 -19.85
C LYS A 49 -6.53 -17.90 -18.73
N SER A 50 -6.28 -18.98 -18.00
CA SER A 50 -5.09 -19.13 -17.17
C SER A 50 -3.88 -19.30 -18.10
N GLY A 51 -3.32 -18.18 -18.56
CA GLY A 51 -1.99 -18.17 -19.12
C GLY A 51 -0.99 -18.32 -17.98
N ALA A 52 -0.57 -19.55 -17.68
CA ALA A 52 0.51 -19.83 -16.74
C ALA A 52 1.82 -19.31 -17.33
N GLN A 53 2.14 -18.05 -17.05
CA GLN A 53 3.51 -17.56 -17.12
C GLN A 53 4.34 -18.35 -16.09
N PRO A 54 5.56 -18.81 -16.42
CA PRO A 54 6.42 -19.46 -15.45
C PRO A 54 6.63 -18.51 -14.27
N THR A 55 6.12 -18.88 -13.09
CA THR A 55 6.43 -18.14 -11.87
C THR A 55 7.93 -18.32 -11.59
N GLU A 56 8.73 -17.33 -11.98
CA GLU A 56 10.12 -17.21 -11.50
C GLU A 56 10.10 -17.34 -9.98
N ILE A 57 10.80 -18.34 -9.45
CA ILE A 57 10.95 -18.52 -8.00
C ILE A 57 12.02 -17.52 -7.55
N LEU A 58 11.56 -16.42 -6.95
CA LEU A 58 12.42 -15.43 -6.31
C LEU A 58 13.03 -16.02 -5.03
N SER A 59 14.29 -15.67 -4.73
CA SER A 59 14.90 -16.01 -3.45
C SER A 59 14.17 -15.31 -2.29
N GLU A 60 14.31 -15.84 -1.07
CA GLU A 60 13.78 -15.18 0.14
C GLU A 60 14.33 -13.76 0.30
N LYS A 61 15.63 -13.59 0.03
CA LYS A 61 16.28 -12.28 0.01
C LYS A 61 15.61 -11.33 -0.98
N ALA A 62 15.36 -11.77 -2.21
CA ALA A 62 14.69 -10.95 -3.23
C ALA A 62 13.27 -10.54 -2.79
N ARG A 63 12.51 -11.45 -2.18
CA ARG A 63 11.17 -11.14 -1.66
C ARG A 63 11.22 -10.10 -0.55
N ARG A 64 12.19 -10.23 0.37
CA ARG A 64 12.41 -9.27 1.46
C ARG A 64 12.83 -7.90 0.93
N ASP A 65 13.73 -7.86 -0.05
CA ASP A 65 14.21 -6.61 -0.65
C ASP A 65 13.06 -5.88 -1.39
N ILE A 66 12.19 -6.61 -2.11
CA ILE A 66 10.96 -6.04 -2.73
C ILE A 66 9.99 -5.51 -1.66
N GLY A 67 9.83 -6.25 -0.56
CA GLY A 67 8.99 -5.84 0.57
C GLY A 67 9.46 -4.50 1.13
N ARG A 68 10.74 -4.43 1.52
CA ARG A 68 11.39 -3.23 2.06
C ARG A 68 11.32 -2.05 1.10
N GLU A 69 11.47 -2.29 -0.20
CA GLU A 69 11.36 -1.23 -1.20
C GLU A 69 9.96 -0.63 -1.29
N GLY A 70 8.92 -1.47 -1.22
CA GLY A 70 7.55 -0.95 -1.18
C GLY A 70 7.18 -0.31 0.16
N GLU A 71 7.75 -0.76 1.29
CA GLU A 71 7.59 -0.08 2.59
C GLU A 71 8.15 1.35 2.55
N LYS A 72 9.33 1.56 1.96
CA LYS A 72 9.87 2.90 1.71
C LYS A 72 8.92 3.76 0.89
N TYR A 73 8.46 3.24 -0.25
CA TYR A 73 7.55 3.97 -1.12
C TYR A 73 6.24 4.34 -0.41
N ALA A 74 5.69 3.41 0.38
CA ALA A 74 4.52 3.65 1.22
C ALA A 74 4.76 4.77 2.24
N LEU A 75 5.92 4.76 2.90
CA LEU A 75 6.32 5.80 3.85
C LEU A 75 6.38 7.19 3.20
N TYR A 76 6.91 7.29 1.98
CA TYR A 76 6.98 8.54 1.23
C TYR A 76 5.61 9.04 0.78
N CYS A 77 4.73 8.11 0.39
CA CYS A 77 3.33 8.41 0.12
C CYS A 77 2.61 9.00 1.35
N ILE A 78 2.81 8.41 2.53
CA ILE A 78 2.23 8.92 3.78
C ILE A 78 2.73 10.34 4.06
N LEU A 79 4.02 10.60 3.90
CA LEU A 79 4.59 11.94 4.09
C LEU A 79 3.94 12.97 3.16
N LYS A 80 3.86 12.68 1.86
CA LYS A 80 3.20 13.54 0.86
C LYS A 80 1.76 13.83 1.26
N GLU A 81 0.98 12.80 1.58
CA GLU A 81 -0.42 12.93 1.97
C GLU A 81 -0.60 13.81 3.22
N LYS A 82 0.24 13.62 4.25
CA LYS A 82 0.13 14.42 5.49
C LYS A 82 0.50 15.88 5.29
N LEU A 83 1.45 16.18 4.40
CA LEU A 83 1.74 17.55 4.02
C LEU A 83 0.59 18.17 3.22
N GLU A 84 -0.04 17.42 2.32
CA GLU A 84 -1.26 17.86 1.62
C GLU A 84 -2.40 18.16 2.60
N CYS A 85 -2.58 17.33 3.64
CA CYS A 85 -3.54 17.60 4.73
C CYS A 85 -3.23 18.90 5.49
N PHE A 86 -1.98 19.37 5.52
CA PHE A 86 -1.62 20.67 6.10
C PHE A 86 -1.91 21.85 5.18
N GLY A 87 -2.39 21.58 3.95
CA GLY A 87 -2.74 22.58 2.95
C GLY A 87 -1.63 22.89 1.95
N PHE A 88 -0.54 22.11 1.94
CA PHE A 88 0.50 22.26 0.92
C PHE A 88 0.04 21.66 -0.41
N LYS A 89 0.22 22.41 -1.49
CA LYS A 89 0.07 21.87 -2.84
C LYS A 89 1.39 21.24 -3.25
N ILE A 90 1.40 19.92 -3.41
CA ILE A 90 2.58 19.15 -3.77
C ILE A 90 2.44 18.70 -5.22
N GLU A 91 3.52 18.82 -5.97
CA GLU A 91 3.61 18.41 -7.37
C GLU A 91 3.45 16.88 -7.49
N ASP A 92 2.74 16.42 -8.52
CA ASP A 92 2.43 14.99 -8.70
C ASP A 92 3.66 14.14 -9.03
N ASP A 93 4.70 14.77 -9.59
CA ASP A 93 5.96 14.14 -9.98
C ASP A 93 7.07 14.30 -8.93
N ILE A 94 6.77 14.83 -7.75
CA ILE A 94 7.77 15.02 -6.70
C ILE A 94 8.42 13.70 -6.29
N THR A 95 9.75 13.71 -6.12
CA THR A 95 10.51 12.59 -5.55
C THR A 95 10.60 12.73 -4.02
N PHE A 96 11.02 11.68 -3.32
CA PHE A 96 11.23 11.77 -1.88
C PHE A 96 12.36 12.72 -1.50
N GLU A 97 13.46 12.72 -2.26
CA GLU A 97 14.60 13.62 -2.02
C GLU A 97 14.17 15.10 -2.13
N ASP A 98 13.39 15.43 -3.17
CA ASP A 98 12.85 16.78 -3.37
C ASP A 98 11.84 17.17 -2.27
N LEU A 99 10.99 16.21 -1.87
CA LEU A 99 10.03 16.39 -0.78
C LEU A 99 10.75 16.73 0.54
N LEU A 100 11.77 15.95 0.90
CA LEU A 100 12.57 16.20 2.09
C LEU A 100 13.29 17.55 2.03
N GLY A 101 13.89 17.89 0.89
CA GLY A 101 14.57 19.17 0.71
C GLY A 101 13.64 20.36 0.90
N LYS A 102 12.49 20.33 0.20
CA LYS A 102 11.49 21.43 0.19
C LYS A 102 10.79 21.62 1.53
N TYR A 103 10.56 20.53 2.27
CA TYR A 103 9.80 20.55 3.52
C TYR A 103 10.64 20.18 4.75
N SER A 104 11.97 20.34 4.69
CA SER A 104 12.90 20.03 5.80
C SER A 104 12.64 20.81 7.10
N SER A 105 11.96 21.95 7.04
CA SER A 105 11.53 22.70 8.24
C SER A 105 10.29 22.11 8.92
N ILE A 106 9.58 21.20 8.24
CA ILE A 106 8.35 20.55 8.70
C ILE A 106 8.60 19.08 9.00
N ILE A 107 9.38 18.39 8.15
CA ILE A 107 9.71 16.97 8.29
C ILE A 107 10.96 16.83 9.15
N LEU A 108 10.84 16.05 10.22
CA LEU A 108 11.94 15.66 11.10
C LEU A 108 12.16 14.16 10.96
N GLU A 109 13.34 13.75 10.49
CA GLU A 109 13.72 12.35 10.48
C GLU A 109 14.05 11.87 11.90
N THR A 110 13.67 10.63 12.21
CA THR A 110 13.93 9.95 13.47
C THR A 110 14.58 8.60 13.24
N ASP A 111 15.04 7.95 14.30
CA ASP A 111 15.59 6.59 14.27
C ASP A 111 14.56 5.55 13.79
N GLN A 112 13.27 5.76 14.05
CA GLN A 112 12.18 4.85 13.68
C GLN A 112 11.34 5.29 12.46
N GLY A 113 11.54 6.50 11.92
CA GLY A 113 10.68 7.03 10.85
C GLY A 113 10.72 8.55 10.77
N PHE A 114 9.57 9.21 10.81
CA PHE A 114 9.46 10.66 10.63
C PHE A 114 8.46 11.29 11.62
N LYS A 115 8.68 12.57 11.94
CA LYS A 115 7.73 13.43 12.61
C LYS A 115 7.44 14.63 11.74
N LEU A 116 6.20 15.10 11.73
CA LEU A 116 5.85 16.35 11.09
C LEU A 116 5.47 17.36 12.17
N GLN A 117 6.07 18.55 12.07
CA GLN A 117 5.80 19.65 12.98
C GLN A 117 5.02 20.77 12.31
N LYS A 118 4.11 21.38 13.07
CA LYS A 118 3.38 22.58 12.68
C LYS A 118 3.50 23.62 13.80
N ASN A 119 4.04 24.78 13.47
CA ASN A 119 4.28 25.87 14.42
C ASN A 119 5.09 25.43 15.68
N GLY A 120 6.09 24.57 15.48
CA GLY A 120 6.94 24.04 16.54
C GLY A 120 6.36 22.90 17.37
N ASN A 121 5.12 22.46 17.09
CA ASN A 121 4.50 21.31 17.76
C ASN A 121 4.51 20.09 16.84
N ILE A 122 4.86 18.92 17.36
CA ILE A 122 4.69 17.66 16.64
C ILE A 122 3.21 17.35 16.54
N VAL A 123 2.71 17.21 15.33
CA VAL A 123 1.29 16.96 15.04
C VAL A 123 1.06 15.58 14.44
N VAL A 124 2.08 15.02 13.78
CA VAL A 124 2.06 13.67 13.21
C VAL A 124 3.37 12.97 13.52
N GLU A 125 3.29 11.70 13.92
CA GLU A 125 4.41 10.79 14.05
C GLU A 125 4.17 9.55 13.17
N ILE A 126 5.14 9.23 12.33
CA ILE A 126 5.11 8.08 11.41
C ILE A 126 6.25 7.14 11.80
N ILE A 127 5.90 5.94 12.21
CA ILE A 127 6.82 4.93 12.73
C ILE A 127 6.88 3.78 11.74
N TRP A 128 8.05 3.51 11.18
CA TRP A 128 8.33 2.36 10.32
C TRP A 128 8.97 1.26 11.18
N LEU A 129 8.16 0.30 11.61
CA LEU A 129 8.56 -0.72 12.57
C LEU A 129 9.68 -1.62 12.06
N ASN A 130 9.69 -1.89 10.76
CA ASN A 130 10.67 -2.77 10.13
C ASN A 130 11.94 -2.03 9.64
N LYS A 131 12.12 -0.74 9.97
CA LYS A 131 13.27 0.07 9.53
C LYS A 131 14.62 -0.59 9.89
N ASN A 132 14.71 -1.18 11.08
CA ASN A 132 15.93 -1.78 11.64
C ASN A 132 15.91 -3.33 11.71
N GLY A 133 14.91 -3.98 11.11
CA GLY A 133 14.69 -5.43 11.18
C GLY A 133 13.23 -5.76 11.49
N GLU A 134 12.83 -7.04 11.34
CA GLU A 134 11.44 -7.46 11.61
C GLU A 134 11.08 -7.20 13.08
N SER A 135 10.05 -6.38 13.28
CA SER A 135 9.58 -6.00 14.62
C SER A 135 8.82 -7.12 15.34
N GLY A 136 8.31 -8.11 14.59
CA GLY A 136 7.38 -9.12 15.09
C GLY A 136 5.92 -8.63 15.19
N GLU A 137 5.68 -7.35 14.94
CA GLU A 137 4.35 -6.76 14.86
C GLU A 137 3.63 -7.22 13.59
N HIS A 138 2.31 -7.11 13.58
CA HIS A 138 1.46 -7.59 12.49
C HIS A 138 1.01 -6.47 11.54
N TYR A 139 1.87 -5.45 11.42
CA TYR A 139 1.76 -4.28 10.55
C TYR A 139 3.16 -3.65 10.40
N ASP A 140 3.38 -2.89 9.33
CA ASP A 140 4.71 -2.38 8.98
C ASP A 140 4.91 -0.91 9.39
N ILE A 141 3.84 -0.11 9.31
CA ILE A 141 3.88 1.33 9.58
C ILE A 141 2.74 1.71 10.55
N LYS A 142 3.07 2.53 11.55
CA LYS A 142 2.08 3.22 12.40
C LYS A 142 2.10 4.72 12.13
N VAL A 143 0.93 5.32 12.03
CA VAL A 143 0.78 6.77 11.98
C VAL A 143 -0.01 7.20 13.21
N ILE A 144 0.54 8.15 13.97
CA ILE A 144 -0.11 8.77 15.12
C ILE A 144 -0.37 10.22 14.75
N GLU A 145 -1.64 10.64 14.74
CA GLU A 145 -2.06 12.00 14.42
C GLU A 145 -3.16 12.43 15.39
N ASN A 146 -2.92 13.53 16.11
CA ASN A 146 -3.88 14.07 17.10
C ASN A 146 -4.37 13.03 18.15
N GLY A 147 -3.52 12.05 18.50
CA GLY A 147 -3.85 10.97 19.44
C GLY A 147 -4.57 9.77 18.81
N GLU A 148 -4.92 9.83 17.53
CA GLU A 148 -5.46 8.70 16.77
C GLU A 148 -4.33 7.89 16.15
N GLU A 149 -4.39 6.57 16.28
CA GLU A 149 -3.43 5.64 15.69
C GLU A 149 -4.04 4.95 14.46
N ILE A 150 -3.26 4.93 13.38
CA ILE A 150 -3.55 4.20 12.14
C ILE A 150 -2.45 3.15 11.96
N PHE A 151 -2.87 1.93 11.62
CA PHE A 151 -2.02 0.77 11.42
C PHE A 151 -2.03 0.38 9.94
N ILE A 152 -0.84 0.24 9.35
CA ILE A 152 -0.68 0.04 7.91
C ILE A 152 0.17 -1.19 7.67
N GLU A 153 -0.40 -2.18 6.98
CA GLU A 153 0.32 -3.31 6.41
C GLU A 153 0.65 -3.01 4.94
N VAL A 154 1.91 -3.17 4.55
CA VAL A 154 2.39 -2.93 3.19
C VAL A 154 2.58 -4.25 2.46
N LYS A 155 1.93 -4.40 1.31
CA LYS A 155 2.08 -5.57 0.45
C LYS A 155 2.64 -5.15 -0.90
N SER A 156 3.88 -5.56 -1.18
CA SER A 156 4.61 -5.12 -2.38
C SER A 156 4.70 -6.21 -3.46
N THR A 157 4.86 -5.81 -4.71
CA THR A 157 5.12 -6.71 -5.85
C THR A 157 5.82 -5.96 -6.98
N LYS A 158 6.72 -6.64 -7.71
CA LYS A 158 7.29 -6.11 -8.96
C LYS A 158 6.29 -6.10 -10.11
N GLU A 159 5.23 -6.91 -10.01
CA GLU A 159 4.28 -7.11 -11.10
C GLU A 159 3.08 -6.17 -10.98
N TYR A 160 2.63 -5.62 -12.09
CA TYR A 160 1.45 -4.74 -12.14
C TYR A 160 0.10 -5.47 -12.17
N GLY A 161 0.11 -6.78 -12.48
CA GLY A 161 -1.09 -7.59 -12.74
C GLY A 161 -1.41 -8.67 -11.70
N LYS A 162 -0.60 -8.84 -10.65
CA LYS A 162 -0.86 -9.88 -9.63
C LYS A 162 -1.95 -9.41 -8.66
N ALA A 163 -3.10 -10.08 -8.70
CA ALA A 163 -4.29 -9.76 -7.88
C ALA A 163 -4.24 -10.32 -6.45
N TRP A 164 -3.45 -11.37 -6.20
CA TRP A 164 -3.44 -12.07 -4.91
C TRP A 164 -2.18 -11.78 -4.11
N PHE A 165 -2.35 -11.55 -2.82
CA PHE A 165 -1.30 -11.49 -1.82
C PHE A 165 -1.74 -12.27 -0.58
N THR A 166 -0.77 -12.71 0.21
CA THR A 166 -1.02 -13.49 1.43
C THR A 166 -1.05 -12.58 2.65
N MET A 167 -1.93 -12.88 3.59
CA MET A 167 -2.00 -12.27 4.92
C MET A 167 -1.76 -13.37 5.95
N SER A 168 -0.98 -13.09 6.99
CA SER A 168 -0.82 -14.03 8.11
C SER A 168 -2.10 -14.10 8.95
N LYS A 169 -2.24 -15.16 9.78
CA LYS A 169 -3.36 -15.30 10.72
C LYS A 169 -3.46 -14.08 11.65
N ASP A 170 -2.34 -13.60 12.14
CA ASP A 170 -2.29 -12.50 13.10
C ASP A 170 -2.54 -11.14 12.44
N GLN A 171 -2.05 -10.92 11.22
CA GLN A 171 -2.43 -9.75 10.41
C GLN A 171 -3.95 -9.73 10.17
N TRP A 172 -4.54 -10.90 9.90
CA TRP A 172 -5.98 -11.03 9.69
C TRP A 172 -6.80 -10.80 10.97
N LYS A 173 -6.26 -11.20 12.12
CA LYS A 173 -6.85 -10.90 13.43
C LYS A 173 -6.79 -9.40 13.72
N LEU A 174 -5.62 -8.79 13.56
CA LEU A 174 -5.39 -7.37 13.84
C LEU A 174 -6.26 -6.47 12.95
N MET A 175 -6.35 -6.79 11.66
CA MET A 175 -7.22 -6.06 10.74
C MET A 175 -8.69 -6.03 11.22
N LYS A 176 -9.23 -7.17 11.69
CA LYS A 176 -10.61 -7.23 12.21
C LYS A 176 -10.76 -6.45 13.52
N GLU A 177 -9.73 -6.45 14.36
CA GLU A 177 -9.71 -5.74 15.64
C GLU A 177 -9.68 -4.22 15.45
N LYS A 178 -8.81 -3.72 14.57
CA LYS A 178 -8.58 -2.28 14.36
C LYS A 178 -9.57 -1.63 13.40
N GLY A 179 -10.20 -2.40 12.50
CA GLY A 179 -11.30 -1.93 11.66
C GLY A 179 -10.93 -0.70 10.82
N ASP A 180 -11.62 0.43 11.04
CA ASP A 180 -11.38 1.69 10.31
C ASP A 180 -10.00 2.29 10.54
N LYS A 181 -9.27 1.82 11.56
CA LYS A 181 -7.89 2.22 11.83
C LYS A 181 -6.85 1.34 11.14
N PHE A 182 -7.27 0.31 10.39
CA PHE A 182 -6.37 -0.61 9.69
C PHE A 182 -6.45 -0.43 8.18
N TYR A 183 -5.28 -0.33 7.56
CA TYR A 183 -5.13 -0.16 6.12
C TYR A 183 -4.19 -1.22 5.56
N ILE A 184 -4.48 -1.65 4.33
CA ILE A 184 -3.50 -2.34 3.50
C ILE A 184 -3.03 -1.37 2.43
N TYR A 185 -1.73 -1.14 2.35
CA TYR A 185 -1.10 -0.37 1.28
C TYR A 185 -0.51 -1.33 0.27
N ARG A 186 -1.14 -1.42 -0.91
CA ARG A 186 -0.72 -2.33 -1.96
C ARG A 186 0.20 -1.60 -2.94
N VAL A 187 1.47 -1.96 -2.94
CA VAL A 187 2.49 -1.35 -3.81
C VAL A 187 2.75 -2.26 -5.01
N TYR A 188 2.54 -1.73 -6.21
CA TYR A 188 2.79 -2.41 -7.48
C TYR A 188 3.97 -1.78 -8.20
N GLY A 189 4.75 -2.60 -8.92
CA GLY A 189 5.90 -2.08 -9.66
C GLY A 189 7.05 -1.63 -8.76
N ALA A 190 7.17 -2.21 -7.56
CA ALA A 190 8.23 -1.83 -6.62
C ALA A 190 9.61 -1.92 -7.28
N GLY A 191 10.42 -0.88 -7.11
CA GLY A 191 11.75 -0.74 -7.71
C GLY A 191 11.77 -0.39 -9.20
N THR A 192 10.68 0.18 -9.74
CA THR A 192 10.57 0.64 -11.14
C THR A 192 9.97 2.05 -11.19
N GLU A 193 10.11 2.75 -12.32
CA GLU A 193 9.61 4.13 -12.50
C GLU A 193 8.10 4.29 -12.31
N GLU A 194 7.33 3.29 -12.76
CA GLU A 194 5.87 3.33 -12.79
C GLU A 194 5.22 2.75 -11.52
N VAL A 195 5.96 2.75 -10.41
CA VAL A 195 5.46 2.31 -9.10
C VAL A 195 4.17 3.05 -8.74
N LYS A 196 3.23 2.32 -8.14
CA LYS A 196 1.95 2.87 -7.68
C LYS A 196 1.55 2.25 -6.35
N LEU A 197 0.90 3.06 -5.53
CA LEU A 197 0.31 2.62 -4.27
C LEU A 197 -1.21 2.72 -4.34
N GLU A 198 -1.87 1.64 -3.92
CA GLU A 198 -3.31 1.57 -3.72
C GLU A 198 -3.64 1.44 -2.23
N LYS A 199 -4.43 2.38 -1.70
CA LYS A 199 -4.85 2.41 -0.29
C LYS A 199 -6.15 1.64 -0.12
N ILE A 200 -6.14 0.62 0.75
CA ILE A 200 -7.31 -0.21 1.05
C ILE A 200 -7.72 0.03 2.52
N PRO A 201 -8.65 0.96 2.78
CA PRO A 201 -9.14 1.23 4.13
C PRO A 201 -10.07 0.10 4.61
N ASN A 202 -10.00 -0.23 5.91
CA ASN A 202 -10.83 -1.23 6.57
C ASN A 202 -11.08 -2.49 5.70
N PRO A 203 -10.03 -3.28 5.39
CA PRO A 203 -10.18 -4.42 4.50
C PRO A 203 -11.13 -5.49 5.08
N ALA A 204 -11.32 -5.53 6.41
CA ALA A 204 -12.28 -6.41 7.07
C ALA A 204 -13.72 -6.10 6.64
N LYS A 205 -14.07 -4.82 6.61
CA LYS A 205 -15.37 -4.32 6.15
C LYS A 205 -15.54 -4.59 4.66
N LEU A 206 -14.55 -4.24 3.84
CA LEU A 206 -14.60 -4.47 2.39
C LEU A 206 -14.80 -5.95 2.05
N TRP A 207 -14.16 -6.86 2.80
CA TRP A 207 -14.34 -8.30 2.60
C TRP A 207 -15.74 -8.75 3.00
N ARG A 208 -16.22 -8.33 4.18
CA ARG A 208 -17.57 -8.64 4.67
C ARG A 208 -18.67 -8.15 3.72
N GLU A 209 -18.45 -7.00 3.08
CA GLU A 209 -19.40 -6.37 2.15
C GLU A 209 -19.24 -6.88 0.70
N GLY A 210 -18.27 -7.78 0.44
CA GLY A 210 -18.07 -8.39 -0.87
C GLY A 210 -17.38 -7.48 -1.90
N PHE A 211 -16.72 -6.41 -1.45
CA PHE A 211 -15.93 -5.52 -2.30
C PHE A 211 -14.53 -6.10 -2.60
N ILE A 212 -13.95 -6.85 -1.66
CA ILE A 212 -12.72 -7.61 -1.89
C ILE A 212 -12.95 -9.10 -1.65
N GLU A 213 -12.23 -9.94 -2.41
CA GLU A 213 -12.25 -11.39 -2.21
C GLU A 213 -11.06 -11.80 -1.34
N ALA A 214 -11.34 -12.57 -0.29
CA ALA A 214 -10.33 -13.27 0.50
C ALA A 214 -10.81 -14.69 0.78
N TYR A 215 -9.93 -15.66 0.55
CA TYR A 215 -10.20 -17.07 0.80
C TYR A 215 -9.42 -17.52 2.05
N PRO A 216 -10.04 -18.26 2.99
CA PRO A 216 -9.31 -18.81 4.13
C PRO A 216 -8.22 -19.76 3.63
N ILE A 217 -6.98 -19.52 4.07
CA ILE A 217 -5.81 -20.31 3.66
C ILE A 217 -5.62 -21.53 4.59
N GLY A 218 -6.36 -21.60 5.70
CA GLY A 218 -6.37 -22.76 6.61
C GLY A 218 -7.53 -22.71 7.61
N ILE A 219 -7.96 -23.90 8.06
CA ILE A 219 -8.94 -24.09 9.13
C ILE A 219 -8.20 -24.81 10.26
N GLU A 220 -8.23 -24.24 11.46
CA GLU A 220 -7.71 -24.84 12.69
C GLU A 220 -8.91 -25.30 13.54
N LEU A 221 -8.82 -26.49 14.12
CA LEU A 221 -9.91 -27.14 14.88
C LEU A 221 -9.84 -26.81 16.37
#